data_AF-A0AAU2S252-F1
#
_entry.id   AF-A0AAU2S252-F1
#
_cell.length_a   1.000
_cell.length_b   1.000
_cell.length_c   1.000
_cell.angle_alpha   90.00
_cell.angle_beta   90.00
_cell.angle_gamma   90.00
#
_symmetry.space_group_name_H-M   'P 1'
#
loop_
_entity.id
_entity.type
_entity.pdbx_description
1 polymer ?
#
loop_
_entity_poly.entity_id
_entity_poly.type
_entity_poly.pdbx_seq_one_letter_code
_entity_poly.pdbx_strand_id
1 'polypeptide(L)'
;MTEADCDELVASQKGLCVICPKGPAVHVDHCHKTGRVRGVLCFNCNSGLGLLRDDPEAMNRAADYLEGNAWKPTLVAPGVYQLPS
;
A
#
# COMPACT_ATOMS: atom_id res chain seq x y z
N MET A 1 4.02 8.99 18.96
CA MET A 1 3.40 9.98 18.07
C MET A 1 2.25 10.59 18.81
N THR A 2 2.29 11.89 19.03
CA THR A 2 1.23 12.67 19.68
C THR A 2 0.16 13.08 18.65
N GLU A 3 -0.94 13.65 19.12
CA GLU A 3 -1.95 14.25 18.22
C GLU A 3 -1.37 15.40 17.41
N ALA A 4 -0.54 16.25 18.03
CA ALA A 4 0.15 17.35 17.35
C ALA A 4 1.10 16.86 16.24
N ASP A 5 1.86 15.78 16.49
CA ASP A 5 2.72 15.17 15.46
C ASP A 5 1.88 14.69 14.26
N CYS A 6 0.68 14.18 14.53
CA CYS A 6 -0.24 13.70 13.50
C CYS A 6 -0.80 14.87 12.67
N ASP A 7 -1.22 15.95 13.33
CA ASP A 7 -1.74 17.16 12.67
C ASP A 7 -0.67 17.84 11.80
N GLU A 8 0.57 17.91 12.27
CA GLU A 8 1.70 18.40 11.48
C GLU A 8 1.95 17.53 10.24
N LEU A 9 1.86 16.21 10.38
CA LEU A 9 2.00 15.27 9.27
C LEU A 9 0.88 15.44 8.24
N VAL A 10 -0.37 15.58 8.70
CA VAL A 10 -1.54 15.86 7.85
C VAL A 10 -1.36 17.19 7.12
N ALA A 11 -0.94 18.25 7.82
CA ALA A 11 -0.70 19.57 7.24
C ALA A 11 0.42 19.54 6.20
N SER A 12 1.51 18.80 6.45
CA SER A 12 2.62 18.64 5.49
C SER A 12 2.18 18.00 4.17
N GLN A 13 1.13 17.16 4.22
CA GLN A 13 0.50 16.54 3.05
C GLN A 13 -0.72 17.31 2.53
N LYS A 14 -0.98 18.53 3.02
CA LYS A 14 -2.14 19.36 2.66
C LYS A 14 -3.48 18.67 2.91
N GLY A 15 -3.53 17.70 3.83
CA GLY A 15 -4.70 16.86 4.09
C GLY A 15 -5.04 15.87 2.97
N LEU A 16 -4.17 15.69 1.97
CA LEU A 16 -4.42 14.85 0.80
C LEU A 16 -3.68 13.52 0.88
N CYS A 17 -4.33 12.48 0.38
CA CYS A 17 -3.72 11.17 0.23
C CYS A 17 -2.62 11.25 -0.83
N VAL A 18 -1.39 10.87 -0.48
CA VAL A 18 -0.25 10.87 -1.42
C VAL A 18 -0.36 9.79 -2.51
N ILE A 19 -1.19 8.77 -2.32
CA ILE A 19 -1.40 7.70 -3.32
C ILE A 19 -2.45 8.11 -4.37
N CYS A 20 -3.65 8.53 -3.96
CA CYS A 20 -4.78 8.69 -4.88
C CYS A 20 -5.30 10.13 -5.08
N PRO A 21 -4.65 11.14 -4.53
CA PRO A 21 -5.16 12.50 -4.20
C PRO A 21 -6.67 12.77 -4.05
N LYS A 22 -7.51 11.76 -3.79
CA LYS A 22 -8.98 11.87 -3.89
C LYS A 22 -9.73 11.96 -2.57
N GLY A 23 -9.10 11.58 -1.46
CA GLY A 23 -9.75 11.52 -0.15
C GLY A 23 -8.91 12.16 0.94
N PRO A 24 -9.54 12.50 2.09
CA PRO A 24 -8.85 13.07 3.23
C PRO A 24 -7.83 12.06 3.76
N ALA A 25 -6.59 12.50 3.94
CA ALA A 25 -5.54 11.67 4.51
C ALA A 25 -5.45 11.87 6.02
N VAL A 26 -6.10 10.95 6.75
CA VAL A 26 -6.20 10.99 8.22
C VAL A 26 -5.73 9.69 8.87
N HIS A 27 -5.32 8.70 8.08
CA HIS A 27 -4.83 7.42 8.58
C HIS A 27 -3.32 7.37 8.47
N VAL A 28 -2.64 7.22 9.61
CA VAL A 28 -1.18 7.11 9.67
C VAL A 28 -0.75 5.75 9.16
N ASP A 29 0.04 5.75 8.10
CA ASP A 29 0.68 4.58 7.54
C ASP A 29 2.13 4.46 8.04
N HIS A 30 2.54 3.23 8.33
CA HIS A 30 3.88 2.93 8.83
C HIS A 30 4.37 1.59 8.31
N CYS A 31 5.69 1.45 8.21
CA CYS A 31 6.30 0.21 7.77
C CYS A 31 6.23 -0.84 8.89
N HIS A 32 5.49 -1.93 8.67
CA HIS A 32 5.34 -3.03 9.65
C HIS A 32 6.65 -3.77 10.01
N LYS A 33 7.74 -3.58 9.23
CA LYS A 33 9.06 -4.17 9.53
C LYS A 33 9.94 -3.29 10.43
N THR A 34 9.82 -1.97 10.29
CA THR A 34 10.74 -1.00 10.92
C THR A 34 10.06 -0.06 11.91
N GLY A 35 8.73 -0.01 11.91
CA GLY A 35 7.95 0.97 12.66
C GLY A 35 8.01 2.39 12.08
N ARG A 36 8.80 2.65 11.03
CA ARG A 36 8.95 3.98 10.44
C ARG A 36 7.64 4.45 9.81
N VAL A 37 7.14 5.61 10.26
CA VAL A 37 5.99 6.30 9.65
C VAL A 37 6.33 6.66 8.20
N ARG A 38 5.42 6.32 7.28
CA ARG A 38 5.54 6.61 5.85
C ARG A 38 4.80 7.90 5.48
N GLY A 39 3.66 8.16 6.11
CA GLY A 39 2.82 9.34 5.88
C GLY A 39 1.39 9.13 6.34
N VAL A 40 0.48 9.99 5.91
CA VAL A 40 -0.98 9.79 6.07
C VAL A 40 -1.64 9.42 4.75
N LEU A 41 -2.65 8.55 4.80
CA LEU A 41 -3.40 8.06 3.64
C LEU A 41 -4.90 8.19 3.89
N CYS A 42 -5.69 8.16 2.81
CA CYS A 42 -7.13 7.96 2.94
C CYS A 42 -7.43 6.50 3.34
N PHE A 43 -8.62 6.28 3.90
CA PHE A 43 -9.07 4.97 4.37
C PHE A 43 -8.84 3.86 3.32
N ASN A 44 -9.31 4.07 2.09
CA ASN A 44 -9.25 3.07 1.03
C ASN A 44 -7.80 2.73 0.62
N CYS A 45 -6.92 3.73 0.52
CA CYS A 45 -5.52 3.48 0.16
C CYS A 45 -4.78 2.76 1.29
N ASN A 46 -4.98 3.19 2.54
CA ASN A 46 -4.38 2.54 3.70
C ASN A 46 -4.83 1.07 3.82
N SER A 47 -6.13 0.81 3.70
CA SER A 47 -6.67 -0.55 3.68
C SER A 47 -6.17 -1.35 2.48
N GLY A 48 -6.04 -0.74 1.30
CA GLY A 48 -5.48 -1.38 0.12
C GLY A 48 -4.05 -1.88 0.34
N LEU A 49 -3.21 -1.08 1.02
CA LEU A 49 -1.85 -1.50 1.42
C LEU A 49 -1.89 -2.77 2.28
N GLY A 50 -2.71 -2.78 3.33
CA GLY A 50 -2.84 -3.93 4.23
C GLY A 50 -3.45 -5.16 3.56
N LEU A 51 -4.45 -4.99 2.68
CA LEU A 51 -5.10 -6.10 1.96
C LEU A 51 -4.14 -6.80 1.00
N LEU A 52 -3.18 -6.07 0.45
CA LEU A 52 -2.09 -6.59 -0.37
C LEU A 52 -0.82 -6.86 0.47
N ARG A 53 -0.98 -7.01 1.78
CA ARG A 53 0.06 -7.43 2.75
C ARG A 53 1.30 -6.54 2.81
N ASP A 54 1.17 -5.27 2.49
CA ASP A 54 2.29 -4.32 2.39
C ASP A 54 3.42 -4.81 1.46
N ASP A 55 3.09 -5.64 0.47
CA ASP A 55 4.03 -6.20 -0.50
C ASP A 55 4.02 -5.36 -1.80
N PRO A 56 5.10 -4.61 -2.09
CA PRO A 56 5.22 -3.85 -3.33
C PRO A 56 5.11 -4.72 -4.59
N GLU A 57 5.54 -5.99 -4.54
CA GLU A 57 5.40 -6.87 -5.70
C GLU A 57 3.94 -7.25 -5.93
N ALA A 58 3.15 -7.45 -4.88
CA ALA A 58 1.71 -7.66 -4.99
C ALA A 58 0.99 -6.43 -5.56
N MET A 59 1.44 -5.22 -5.19
CA MET A 59 0.93 -3.97 -5.77
C MET A 59 1.20 -3.88 -7.26
N ASN A 60 2.43 -4.17 -7.68
CA ASN A 60 2.82 -4.15 -9.09
C ASN A 60 1.99 -5.16 -9.89
N ARG A 61 1.81 -6.39 -9.36
CA ARG A 61 0.93 -7.38 -10.00
C ARG A 61 -0.52 -6.95 -10.07
N ALA A 62 -1.02 -6.21 -9.08
CA ALA A 62 -2.37 -5.66 -9.11
C ALA A 62 -2.51 -4.56 -10.18
N ALA A 63 -1.48 -3.72 -10.37
CA ALA A 63 -1.42 -2.74 -11.46
C ALA A 63 -1.38 -3.44 -12.83
N ASP A 64 -0.48 -4.41 -13.00
CA ASP A 64 -0.38 -5.22 -14.22
C ASP A 64 -1.70 -5.90 -14.56
N TYR A 65 -2.40 -6.45 -13.57
CA TYR A 65 -3.72 -7.07 -13.76
C TYR A 65 -4.75 -6.09 -14.30
N LEU A 66 -4.77 -4.84 -13.84
CA LEU A 66 -5.65 -3.78 -14.37
C LEU A 66 -5.32 -3.41 -15.82
N GLU A 67 -4.05 -3.54 -16.21
CA GLU A 67 -3.58 -3.32 -17.58
C GLU A 67 -3.78 -4.54 -18.51
N GLY A 68 -4.36 -5.63 -17.99
CA GLY A 68 -4.59 -6.86 -18.74
C GLY A 68 -3.40 -7.83 -18.73
N ASN A 69 -2.33 -7.51 -18.02
CA ASN A 69 -1.14 -8.34 -17.84
C ASN A 69 -1.32 -9.26 -16.63
N ALA A 70 -2.14 -10.31 -16.78
CA ALA A 70 -2.36 -11.28 -15.72
C ALA A 70 -1.17 -12.24 -15.56
N TRP A 71 -0.49 -12.16 -14.41
CA TRP A 71 0.57 -13.09 -14.04
C TRP A 71 -0.01 -14.48 -13.78
N LYS A 72 0.43 -15.47 -14.54
CA LYS A 72 -0.03 -16.86 -14.41
C LYS A 72 0.99 -17.66 -13.59
N PRO A 73 0.67 -18.05 -12.34
CA PRO A 73 1.57 -18.88 -11.55
C PRO A 73 1.75 -20.25 -12.21
N THR A 74 2.99 -20.76 -12.18
CA THR A 74 3.34 -22.11 -12.64
C THR A 74 3.52 -23.03 -11.44
N LEU A 75 2.89 -24.22 -11.47
CA LEU A 75 3.10 -25.25 -10.45
C LEU A 75 4.47 -25.89 -10.65
N VAL A 76 5.38 -25.75 -9.68
CA VAL A 76 6.75 -26.30 -9.75
C VAL A 76 6.95 -27.52 -8.85
N ALA A 77 6.09 -27.69 -7.85
CA ALA A 77 5.98 -28.88 -7.00
C ALA A 77 4.57 -28.93 -6.39
N PRO A 78 4.11 -30.05 -5.82
CA PRO A 78 2.79 -30.12 -5.17
C PRO A 78 2.60 -29.00 -4.13
N GLY A 79 1.66 -28.08 -4.40
CA GLY A 79 1.38 -26.91 -3.55
C GLY A 79 2.35 -25.73 -3.68
N VAL A 80 3.36 -25.81 -4.56
CA VAL A 80 4.36 -24.76 -4.76
C VAL A 80 4.16 -24.10 -6.12
N TYR A 81 3.84 -22.82 -6.09
CA TYR A 81 3.65 -22.00 -7.29
C TYR A 81 4.77 -20.98 -7.42
N GLN A 82 5.26 -20.81 -8.64
CA GLN A 82 6.23 -19.78 -8.98
C GLN A 82 5.58 -18.78 -9.93
N LEU A 83 5.75 -17.50 -9.64
CA LEU A 83 5.36 -16.43 -10.56
C LEU A 83 6.38 -16.34 -11.71
N PRO A 84 5.95 -15.97 -12.94
CA PRO A 84 6.87 -15.69 -14.03
C PRO A 84 7.91 -14.63 -13.61
N SER A 85 9.11 -14.64 -14.18
CA SER A 85 10.13 -13.62 -13.91
C SER A 85 9.85 -12.32 -14.64
#